data_AF-A0A356AM74-F1
#
_entry.id   AF-A0A356AM74-F1
#
_cell.length_a   1.000
_cell.length_b   1.000
_cell.length_c   1.000
_cell.angle_alpha   90.00
_cell.angle_beta   90.00
_cell.angle_gamma   90.00
#
_symmetry.space_group_name_H-M   'P 1'
#
loop_
_entity.id
_entity.type
_entity.pdbx_description
1 polymer ?
#
loop_
_entity_poly.entity_id
_entity_poly.type
_entity_poly.pdbx_seq_one_letter_code
_entity_poly.pdbx_strand_id
1 'polypeptide(L)'
;SPRINFLGVDLSRDVLGVARRNIEKAYAAQNRPVDNIALAAHNIEQILLMMDRNDAVERIYINFCNPWPKEKHHKRRLTHPRQLRSYQELLAPGGEIHFKTDDDDLYRATLRYFR
;
A
#
# COMPACT_ATOMS: atom_id res chain seq x y z
N SER A 1 13.33 8.76 -9.25
CA SER A 1 12.59 9.36 -10.37
C SER A 1 11.63 10.43 -9.89
N PRO A 2 11.89 11.71 -10.16
CA PRO A 2 11.03 12.84 -9.73
C PRO A 2 9.65 12.89 -10.43
N ARG A 3 9.36 11.94 -11.33
CA ARG A 3 8.10 11.87 -12.11
C ARG A 3 7.03 10.95 -11.51
N ILE A 4 7.32 10.26 -10.42
CA ILE A 4 6.37 9.34 -9.78
C ILE A 4 5.95 9.93 -8.45
N ASN A 5 4.65 10.09 -8.27
CA ASN A 5 4.06 10.50 -6.99
C ASN A 5 3.81 9.25 -6.14
N PHE A 6 4.10 9.35 -4.85
CA PHE A 6 3.88 8.28 -3.88
C PHE A 6 2.91 8.72 -2.80
N LEU A 7 2.08 7.78 -2.37
CA LEU A 7 1.22 7.91 -1.21
C LEU A 7 1.52 6.73 -0.27
N GLY A 8 2.07 7.02 0.90
CA GLY A 8 2.26 6.04 1.96
C GLY A 8 1.07 6.06 2.92
N VAL A 9 0.46 4.90 3.17
CA VAL A 9 -0.69 4.78 4.08
C VAL A 9 -0.37 3.77 5.18
N ASP A 10 -0.56 4.17 6.43
CA ASP A 10 -0.44 3.28 7.59
C ASP A 10 -1.41 3.73 8.69
N LEU A 11 -1.83 2.81 9.56
CA LEU A 11 -2.62 3.16 10.74
C LEU A 11 -1.77 3.82 11.83
N SER A 12 -0.49 3.47 11.91
CA SER A 12 0.42 3.91 12.96
C SER A 12 1.03 5.27 12.63
N ARG A 13 0.62 6.29 13.39
CA ARG A 13 1.22 7.63 13.32
C ARG A 13 2.70 7.63 13.67
N ASP A 14 3.15 6.72 14.53
CA ASP A 14 4.56 6.60 14.91
C ASP A 14 5.41 6.10 13.73
N VAL A 15 4.93 5.06 13.02
CA VAL A 15 5.58 4.56 11.80
C VAL A 15 5.64 5.66 10.73
N LEU A 16 4.54 6.38 10.52
CA LEU A 16 4.52 7.50 9.58
C LEU A 16 5.45 8.64 10.02
N GLY A 17 5.61 8.88 11.31
CA GLY A 17 6.56 9.85 11.85
C GLY A 17 8.02 9.47 11.56
N VAL A 18 8.35 8.18 11.68
CA VAL A 18 9.67 7.65 11.26
C VAL A 18 9.86 7.80 9.75
N ALA A 19 8.84 7.40 8.97
CA ALA A 19 8.88 7.49 7.51
C ALA A 19 9.10 8.94 7.03
N ARG A 20 8.36 9.90 7.59
CA ARG A 20 8.52 11.33 7.29
C ARG A 20 9.95 11.79 7.52
N ARG A 21 10.54 11.50 8.69
CA ARG A 21 11.94 11.88 9.00
C ARG A 21 12.94 11.28 8.02
N ASN A 22 12.73 10.02 7.62
CA ASN A 22 13.63 9.36 6.66
C ASN A 22 13.49 9.96 5.25
N ILE A 23 12.27 10.28 4.82
CA ILE A 23 11.99 10.96 3.56
C ILE A 23 12.65 12.34 3.55
N GLU A 24 12.41 13.17 4.57
CA GLU A 24 13.00 14.51 4.70
C GLU A 24 14.53 14.46 4.63
N LYS A 25 15.16 13.53 5.38
CA LYS A 25 16.62 13.34 5.34
C LYS A 25 17.13 12.95 3.95
N ALA A 26 16.46 12.00 3.28
CA ALA A 26 16.88 11.51 1.97
C ALA A 26 16.78 12.59 0.88
N TYR A 27 15.77 13.46 0.96
CA TYR A 27 15.57 14.58 0.04
C TYR A 27 16.50 15.75 0.33
N ALA A 28 16.70 16.08 1.61
CA ALA A 28 17.67 17.10 2.03
C ALA A 28 19.10 16.75 1.60
N ALA A 29 19.50 15.47 1.66
CA ALA A 29 20.80 15.00 1.16
C ALA A 29 20.99 15.23 -0.35
N GLN A 30 19.90 15.41 -1.10
CA GLN A 30 19.90 15.75 -2.52
C GLN A 30 19.61 17.23 -2.79
N ASN A 31 19.57 18.06 -1.73
CA ASN A 31 19.23 19.48 -1.77
C ASN A 31 17.90 19.77 -2.50
N ARG A 32 16.88 18.93 -2.26
CA ARG A 32 15.58 19.00 -2.93
C ARG A 32 14.44 19.00 -1.91
N PRO A 33 13.34 19.74 -2.13
CA PRO A 33 12.13 19.64 -1.30
C PRO A 33 11.39 18.32 -1.52
N VAL A 34 10.68 17.84 -0.51
CA VAL A 34 9.75 16.70 -0.66
C VAL A 34 8.50 17.18 -1.39
N ASP A 35 8.37 16.83 -2.66
CA ASP A 35 7.35 17.37 -3.58
C ASP A 35 6.50 16.29 -4.27
N ASN A 36 6.85 15.01 -4.11
CA ASN A 36 6.19 13.88 -4.78
C ASN A 36 5.87 12.72 -3.81
N ILE A 37 5.82 12.97 -2.50
CA ILE A 37 5.44 11.96 -1.50
C ILE A 37 4.45 12.57 -0.50
N ALA A 38 3.31 11.92 -0.32
CA ALA A 38 2.34 12.18 0.73
C ALA A 38 2.24 10.98 1.69
N LEU A 39 1.88 11.24 2.96
CA LEU A 39 1.65 10.21 3.98
C LEU A 39 0.26 10.40 4.60
N ALA A 40 -0.49 9.30 4.76
CA ALA A 40 -1.83 9.31 5.33
C ALA A 40 -1.96 8.31 6.49
N ALA A 41 -2.41 8.81 7.64
CA ALA A 41 -2.78 7.98 8.79
C ALA A 41 -4.21 7.46 8.64
N HIS A 42 -4.39 6.31 7.98
CA HIS A 42 -5.71 5.79 7.65
C HIS A 42 -5.76 4.26 7.62
N ASN A 43 -6.95 3.69 7.81
CA ASN A 43 -7.15 2.26 7.62
C ASN A 43 -7.18 1.95 6.12
N ILE A 44 -6.17 1.23 5.62
CA ILE A 44 -6.10 0.86 4.20
C ILE A 44 -7.30 0.00 3.74
N GLU A 45 -7.96 -0.73 4.65
CA GLU A 45 -9.21 -1.44 4.31
C GLU A 45 -10.35 -0.49 3.90
N GLN A 46 -10.23 0.80 4.22
CA GLN A 46 -11.19 1.86 3.91
C GLN A 46 -10.67 2.83 2.83
N ILE A 47 -9.71 2.41 2.00
CA ILE A 47 -9.05 3.29 1.01
C ILE A 47 -10.02 4.05 0.09
N LEU A 48 -11.19 3.47 -0.22
CA LEU A 48 -12.23 4.09 -1.04
C LEU A 48 -12.96 5.27 -0.36
N LEU A 49 -12.71 5.54 0.92
CA LEU A 49 -13.16 6.76 1.60
C LEU A 49 -12.19 7.94 1.38
N MET A 50 -10.97 7.66 0.90
CA MET A 50 -9.91 8.64 0.71
C MET A 50 -9.58 8.85 -0.77
N MET A 51 -9.82 7.83 -1.59
CA MET A 51 -9.50 7.82 -3.02
C MET A 51 -10.67 7.23 -3.82
N ASP A 52 -10.78 7.64 -5.07
CA ASP A 52 -11.73 7.09 -6.03
C ASP A 52 -11.06 6.75 -7.37
N ARG A 53 -11.86 6.27 -8.32
CA ARG A 53 -11.37 5.84 -9.63
C ARG A 53 -10.71 6.93 -10.47
N ASN A 54 -10.96 8.20 -10.17
CA ASN A 54 -10.34 9.31 -10.88
C ASN A 54 -8.90 9.55 -10.43
N ASP A 55 -8.49 9.03 -9.26
CA ASP A 55 -7.10 9.10 -8.78
C ASP A 55 -6.16 8.18 -9.56
N ALA A 56 -6.69 7.08 -10.14
CA ALA A 56 -6.04 6.18 -11.10
C ALA A 56 -4.56 5.84 -10.80
N VAL A 57 -4.32 4.95 -9.84
CA VAL A 57 -2.96 4.55 -9.45
C VAL A 57 -2.35 3.53 -10.41
N GLU A 58 -1.09 3.74 -10.79
CA GLU A 58 -0.36 2.82 -11.67
C GLU A 58 0.15 1.58 -10.93
N ARG A 59 0.43 1.70 -9.63
CA ARG A 59 1.01 0.60 -8.85
C ARG A 59 0.66 0.69 -7.37
N ILE A 60 0.32 -0.46 -6.80
CA ILE A 60 0.11 -0.63 -5.36
C ILE A 60 1.17 -1.56 -4.79
N TYR A 61 1.86 -1.12 -3.74
CA TYR A 61 2.85 -1.92 -3.02
C TYR A 61 2.26 -2.42 -1.71
N ILE A 62 2.26 -3.75 -1.51
CA ILE A 62 1.82 -4.39 -0.27
C ILE A 62 3.00 -5.17 0.29
N ASN A 63 3.60 -4.66 1.35
CA ASN A 63 4.90 -5.14 1.83
C ASN A 63 4.78 -5.65 3.27
N PHE A 64 5.06 -6.93 3.49
CA PHE A 64 5.13 -7.55 4.82
C PHE A 64 3.89 -7.27 5.68
N CYS A 65 2.71 -7.36 5.06
CA CYS A 65 1.45 -7.11 5.76
C CYS A 65 1.13 -8.26 6.73
N ASN A 66 0.27 -7.99 7.72
CA ASN A 66 -0.11 -8.98 8.72
C ASN A 66 -0.72 -10.23 8.05
N PRO A 67 -0.16 -11.44 8.27
CA PRO A 67 -0.61 -12.65 7.59
C PRO A 67 -1.96 -13.16 8.06
N TRP A 68 -2.43 -12.75 9.25
CA TRP A 68 -3.67 -13.25 9.84
C TRP A 68 -3.77 -14.79 9.76
N PRO A 69 -3.02 -15.55 10.57
CA PRO A 69 -2.87 -17.00 10.40
C PRO A 69 -4.14 -17.80 10.77
N LYS A 70 -5.08 -17.19 11.49
CA LYS A 70 -6.35 -17.83 11.86
C LYS A 70 -7.34 -17.66 10.71
N GLU A 71 -7.94 -18.76 10.26
CA GLU A 71 -8.87 -18.81 9.13
C GLU A 71 -9.98 -17.75 9.19
N LYS A 72 -10.62 -17.62 10.37
CA LYS A 72 -11.67 -16.62 10.61
C LYS A 72 -11.24 -15.16 10.37
N HIS A 73 -9.93 -14.88 10.32
CA HIS A 73 -9.36 -13.55 10.06
C HIS A 73 -8.83 -13.37 8.65
N HIS A 74 -8.86 -14.39 7.76
CA HIS A 74 -8.30 -14.27 6.41
C HIS A 74 -8.91 -13.13 5.60
N LYS A 75 -10.17 -12.76 5.85
CA LYS A 75 -10.83 -11.61 5.22
C LYS A 75 -10.14 -10.25 5.50
N ARG A 76 -9.31 -10.17 6.54
CA ARG A 76 -8.51 -9.00 6.93
C ARG A 76 -7.13 -8.95 6.24
N ARG A 77 -6.71 -10.01 5.54
CA ARG A 77 -5.49 -9.98 4.74
C ARG A 77 -5.63 -8.92 3.66
N LEU A 78 -4.63 -8.07 3.50
CA LEU A 78 -4.67 -7.00 2.50
C LEU A 78 -4.72 -7.53 1.06
N THR A 79 -4.33 -8.79 0.86
CA THR A 79 -4.40 -9.49 -0.42
C THR A 79 -5.64 -10.37 -0.57
N HIS A 80 -6.56 -10.39 0.41
CA HIS A 80 -7.80 -11.15 0.29
C HIS A 80 -8.67 -10.57 -0.85
N PRO A 81 -9.44 -11.38 -1.61
CA PRO A 81 -10.21 -10.91 -2.76
C PRO A 81 -11.18 -9.75 -2.44
N ARG A 82 -11.69 -9.70 -1.21
CA ARG A 82 -12.49 -8.56 -0.71
C ARG A 82 -11.74 -7.23 -0.85
N GLN A 83 -10.49 -7.18 -0.40
CA GLN A 83 -9.68 -5.98 -0.42
C GLN A 83 -9.13 -5.70 -1.82
N LEU A 84 -8.76 -6.75 -2.57
CA LEU A 84 -8.26 -6.61 -3.94
C LEU A 84 -9.28 -5.94 -4.87
N ARG A 85 -10.58 -6.21 -4.69
CA ARG A 85 -11.63 -5.51 -5.46
C ARG A 85 -11.62 -4.00 -5.21
N SER A 86 -11.37 -3.55 -3.98
CA SER A 86 -11.24 -2.13 -3.69
C SER A 86 -10.02 -1.52 -4.39
N TYR A 87 -8.90 -2.24 -4.46
CA TYR A 87 -7.72 -1.79 -5.20
C TYR A 87 -7.94 -1.75 -6.70
N GLN A 88 -8.72 -2.70 -7.25
CA GLN A 88 -9.04 -2.75 -8.67
C GLN A 88 -9.80 -1.51 -9.15
N GLU A 89 -10.67 -0.94 -8.32
CA GLU A 89 -11.36 0.32 -8.64
C GLU A 89 -10.41 1.52 -8.74
N LEU A 90 -9.26 1.46 -8.07
CA LEU A 90 -8.25 2.52 -8.06
C LEU A 90 -7.18 2.33 -9.12
N LEU A 91 -6.92 1.10 -9.56
CA LEU A 91 -5.86 0.79 -10.51
C LEU A 91 -6.21 1.31 -11.91
N ALA A 92 -5.27 2.05 -12.51
CA ALA A 92 -5.34 2.39 -13.93
C ALA A 92 -5.30 1.13 -14.81
N PRO A 93 -5.77 1.19 -16.07
CA PRO A 93 -5.62 0.07 -17.01
C PRO A 93 -4.15 -0.37 -17.13
N GLY A 94 -3.89 -1.67 -16.91
CA GLY A 94 -2.53 -2.22 -16.88
C GLY A 94 -1.76 -1.99 -15.58
N GLY A 95 -2.40 -1.40 -14.56
CA GLY A 95 -1.81 -1.19 -13.24
C GLY A 95 -1.50 -2.50 -12.52
N GLU A 96 -0.52 -2.45 -11.62
CA GLU A 96 0.07 -3.63 -11.00
C GLU A 96 -0.03 -3.61 -9.46
N ILE A 97 -0.17 -4.80 -8.87
CA ILE A 97 0.05 -4.99 -7.43
C ILE A 97 1.38 -5.70 -7.23
N HIS A 98 2.29 -5.03 -6.51
CA HIS A 98 3.58 -5.58 -6.12
C HIS A 98 3.49 -6.03 -4.67
N PHE A 99 3.47 -7.34 -4.45
CA PHE A 99 3.31 -7.94 -3.13
C PHE A 99 4.58 -8.66 -2.71
N LYS A 100 5.04 -8.41 -1.48
CA LYS A 100 6.10 -9.19 -0.81
C LYS A 100 5.69 -9.57 0.60
N THR A 101 6.07 -10.77 1.00
CA THR A 101 5.89 -11.29 2.36
C THR A 101 6.96 -12.33 2.65
N ASP A 102 7.24 -12.53 3.92
CA ASP A 102 8.02 -13.61 4.50
C ASP A 102 7.13 -14.73 5.08
N ASP A 103 5.80 -14.60 4.98
CA ASP A 103 4.83 -15.61 5.43
C ASP A 103 4.36 -16.50 4.26
N ASP A 104 4.65 -17.78 4.40
CA ASP A 104 4.44 -18.82 3.41
C ASP A 104 2.95 -19.11 3.11
N ASP A 105 2.08 -19.05 4.13
CA ASP A 105 0.65 -19.27 3.96
C ASP A 105 -0.01 -18.07 3.27
N LEU A 106 0.33 -16.86 3.70
CA LEU A 106 -0.11 -15.63 3.08
C LEU A 106 0.35 -15.57 1.62
N TYR A 107 1.59 -15.95 1.33
CA TYR A 107 2.11 -16.00 -0.03
C TYR A 107 1.30 -16.95 -0.91
N ARG A 108 1.15 -18.22 -0.48
CA ARG A 108 0.37 -19.23 -1.23
C ARG A 108 -1.09 -18.83 -1.39
N ALA A 109 -1.69 -18.21 -0.38
CA ALA A 109 -3.06 -17.71 -0.46
C ALA A 109 -3.17 -16.57 -1.47
N THR A 110 -2.25 -15.61 -1.44
CA THR A 110 -2.21 -14.48 -2.38
C THR A 110 -2.07 -14.94 -3.82
N LEU A 111 -1.21 -15.92 -4.10
CA LEU A 111 -1.09 -16.52 -5.43
C LEU A 111 -2.39 -17.12 -5.94
N ARG A 112 -3.24 -17.67 -5.06
CA ARG A 112 -4.58 -18.15 -5.44
C ARG A 112 -5.57 -17.01 -5.65
N TYR A 113 -5.43 -15.91 -4.90
CA TYR A 113 -6.32 -14.75 -4.99
C TYR A 113 -6.07 -13.88 -6.23
N PHE A 114 -4.87 -13.95 -6.82
CA PHE A 114 -4.50 -13.20 -8.03
C PHE A 114 -4.84 -13.95 -9.35
N ARG A 115 -5.47 -15.14 -9.25
CA ARG A 115 -5.91 -15.92 -10.41
C ARG A 115 -7.31 -15.56 -10.85
#